data_AF-A0A8J2E7L7-F1
#
_entry.id   AF-A0A8J2E7L7-F1
#
_cell.length_a   1.000
_cell.length_b   1.000
_cell.length_c   1.000
_cell.angle_alpha   90.00
_cell.angle_beta   90.00
_cell.angle_gamma   90.00
#
_symmetry.space_group_name_H-M   'P 1'
#
loop_
_entity.id
_entity.type
_entity.pdbx_description
1 polymer ?
#
loop_
_entity_poly.entity_id
_entity_poly.type
_entity_poly.pdbx_seq_one_letter_code
_entity_poly.pdbx_strand_id
1 'polypeptide(L)'
;MGDLRLHLGPLQNCYSGPAFFPLLTTKVEGFEGCLDYVFYWCGDRDYLVREALLDVPYTSESMIPNEKHPSDHYPVGVIFRLYRSTSHGGGGSVAAEK
;
A
#
# COMPACT_ATOMS: atom_id res chain seq x y z
N MET A 1 -18.40 -2.89 -15.75
CA MET A 1 -17.39 -2.06 -15.05
C MET A 1 -16.04 -2.37 -15.68
N GLY A 2 -15.42 -1.38 -16.31
CA GLY A 2 -14.16 -1.56 -17.04
C GLY A 2 -13.00 -1.74 -16.08
N ASP A 3 -12.23 -2.80 -16.30
CA ASP A 3 -10.96 -3.07 -15.61
C ASP A 3 -9.95 -2.00 -16.04
N LEU A 4 -9.79 -0.95 -15.24
CA LEU A 4 -8.80 0.09 -15.46
C LEU A 4 -7.41 -0.48 -15.15
N ARG A 5 -6.88 -1.30 -16.06
CA ARG A 5 -5.51 -1.81 -15.98
C ARG A 5 -4.52 -0.69 -16.29
N LEU A 6 -4.25 0.14 -15.29
CA LEU A 6 -3.12 1.05 -15.32
C LEU A 6 -1.84 0.20 -15.42
N HIS A 7 -1.10 0.32 -16.53
CA HIS A 7 0.20 -0.32 -16.71
C HIS A 7 1.24 0.44 -15.88
N LEU A 8 1.25 0.21 -14.56
CA LEU A 8 2.04 0.97 -13.59
C LEU A 8 3.49 0.46 -13.41
N GLY A 9 4.01 -0.37 -14.32
CA GLY A 9 5.27 -1.08 -14.09
C GLY A 9 5.18 -1.97 -12.84
N PRO A 10 6.26 -2.19 -12.07
CA PRO A 10 6.21 -2.97 -10.83
C PRO A 10 5.73 -2.13 -9.64
N LEU A 11 4.81 -1.19 -9.86
CA LEU A 11 4.10 -0.52 -8.77
C LEU A 11 2.90 -1.35 -8.36
N GLN A 12 2.75 -1.57 -7.05
CA GLN A 12 1.58 -2.19 -6.46
C GLN A 12 0.82 -1.18 -5.62
N ASN A 13 -0.50 -1.28 -5.65
CA ASN A 13 -1.40 -0.61 -4.71
C ASN A 13 -1.29 -1.31 -3.34
N CYS A 14 -1.21 -0.55 -2.24
CA CYS A 14 -1.18 -1.07 -0.87
C CYS A 14 -2.40 -1.94 -0.52
N TYR A 15 -3.48 -1.88 -1.28
CA TYR A 15 -4.69 -2.70 -1.14
C TYR A 15 -4.71 -3.96 -2.03
N SER A 16 -3.63 -4.25 -2.75
CA SER A 16 -3.57 -5.44 -3.60
C SER A 16 -3.59 -6.72 -2.76
N GLY A 17 -4.51 -7.65 -3.05
CA GLY A 17 -4.55 -8.98 -2.43
C GLY A 17 -5.91 -9.36 -1.82
N PRO A 18 -6.16 -10.67 -1.60
CA PRO A 18 -7.48 -11.20 -1.24
C PRO A 18 -8.01 -10.78 0.13
N ALA A 19 -7.18 -10.17 0.99
CA ALA A 19 -7.55 -9.78 2.36
C ALA A 19 -7.61 -8.26 2.59
N PHE A 20 -7.38 -7.44 1.56
CA PHE A 20 -7.05 -6.02 1.76
C PHE A 20 -7.75 -5.08 0.77
N PHE A 21 -9.04 -5.28 0.51
CA PHE A 21 -9.83 -4.24 -0.14
C PHE A 21 -10.31 -3.26 0.93
N PRO A 22 -9.87 -1.99 0.94
CA PRO A 22 -10.57 -0.97 1.67
C PRO A 22 -11.89 -0.81 0.93
N LEU A 23 -12.98 -1.14 1.60
CA LEU A 23 -14.28 -0.89 1.01
C LEU A 23 -14.55 0.63 0.91
N LEU A 24 -13.81 1.45 1.67
CA LEU A 24 -14.16 2.83 1.90
C LEU A 24 -12.97 3.66 2.41
N THR A 25 -12.54 4.69 1.66
CA THR A 25 -11.59 5.70 2.18
C THR A 25 -12.23 7.08 2.34
N THR A 26 -13.43 7.30 1.80
CA THR A 26 -14.19 8.53 1.97
C THR A 26 -15.68 8.24 2.13
N LYS A 27 -16.36 8.97 3.02
CA LYS A 27 -17.80 8.81 3.26
C LYS A 27 -18.44 10.13 3.62
N VAL A 28 -19.00 10.80 2.63
CA VAL A 28 -19.75 12.05 2.79
C VAL A 28 -21.22 11.83 2.48
N GLU A 29 -22.05 12.83 2.72
CA GLU A 29 -23.46 12.74 2.37
C GLU A 29 -23.64 12.48 0.86
N GLY A 30 -24.30 11.37 0.52
CA GLY A 30 -24.59 10.99 -0.86
C GLY A 30 -23.41 10.37 -1.63
N PHE A 31 -22.23 10.19 -1.03
CA PHE A 31 -21.10 9.56 -1.69
C PHE A 31 -20.22 8.76 -0.72
N GLU A 32 -19.92 7.52 -1.12
CA GLU A 32 -18.97 6.67 -0.42
C GLU A 32 -18.10 5.93 -1.45
N GLY A 33 -16.80 5.81 -1.17
CA GLY A 33 -15.89 5.13 -2.10
C GLY A 33 -14.44 5.04 -1.63
N CYS A 34 -13.63 4.35 -2.44
CA CYS A 34 -12.18 4.24 -2.28
C CYS A 34 -11.50 5.19 -3.28
N LEU A 35 -11.02 6.34 -2.77
CA LEU A 35 -10.38 7.38 -3.57
C LEU A 35 -8.90 7.59 -3.23
N ASP A 36 -8.44 7.05 -2.11
CA ASP A 36 -7.08 7.22 -1.62
C ASP A 36 -6.28 5.94 -1.86
N TYR A 37 -5.03 6.08 -2.28
CA TYR A 37 -4.16 4.94 -2.62
C TYR A 37 -2.73 5.24 -2.20
N VAL A 38 -2.03 4.23 -1.70
CA VAL A 38 -0.57 4.27 -1.57
C VAL A 38 0.01 3.28 -2.56
N PHE A 39 0.70 3.78 -3.58
CA PHE A 39 1.44 2.96 -4.53
C PHE A 39 2.89 2.80 -4.07
N TYR A 40 3.43 1.59 -4.15
CA TYR A 40 4.79 1.28 -3.76
C TYR A 40 5.50 0.42 -4.81
N TRP A 41 6.83 0.54 -4.86
CA TRP A 41 7.66 -0.21 -5.80
C TRP A 41 7.95 -1.63 -5.27
N CYS A 42 7.61 -2.64 -6.08
CA CYS A 42 7.85 -4.05 -5.80
C CYS A 42 8.69 -4.74 -6.91
N GLY A 43 9.58 -3.98 -7.56
CA GLY A 43 10.37 -4.46 -8.69
C GLY A 43 11.62 -5.26 -8.32
N ASP A 44 12.52 -5.43 -9.29
CA ASP A 44 13.62 -6.41 -9.21
C ASP A 44 14.83 -5.94 -8.39
N ARG A 45 14.89 -4.66 -8.01
CA ARG A 45 15.95 -4.07 -7.19
C ARG A 45 15.34 -3.05 -6.24
N ASP A 46 15.87 -3.01 -5.02
CA ASP A 46 15.50 -2.09 -3.95
C ASP A 46 13.97 -1.95 -3.82
N TYR A 47 13.33 -3.01 -3.35
CA TYR A 47 11.87 -3.14 -3.37
C TYR A 47 11.27 -3.15 -1.97
N LEU A 48 10.01 -2.72 -1.91
CA LEU A 48 9.21 -2.73 -0.72
C LEU A 48 8.30 -3.96 -0.74
N VAL A 49 8.22 -4.62 0.42
CA VAL A 49 7.22 -5.64 0.69
C VAL A 49 6.25 -5.06 1.71
N ARG A 50 4.95 -5.07 1.39
CA ARG A 50 3.89 -4.72 2.34
C ARG A 50 3.78 -5.78 3.42
N GLU A 51 4.00 -5.41 4.67
CA GLU A 51 3.86 -6.32 5.82
C GLU A 51 2.46 -6.25 6.43
N ALA A 52 1.93 -5.04 6.57
CA ALA A 52 0.62 -4.82 7.17
C ALA A 52 -0.03 -3.54 6.61
N LEU A 53 -1.35 -3.48 6.72
CA LEU A 53 -2.12 -2.24 6.58
C LEU A 53 -2.58 -1.78 7.95
N LEU A 54 -2.67 -0.47 8.12
CA LEU A 54 -3.52 0.07 9.16
C LEU A 54 -4.96 -0.26 8.77
N ASP A 55 -5.70 -0.87 9.69
CA ASP A 55 -7.10 -1.17 9.46
C ASP A 55 -7.83 0.12 9.13
N VAL A 56 -8.38 0.19 7.93
CA VAL A 56 -9.38 1.21 7.62
C VAL A 56 -10.61 0.83 8.44
N PRO A 57 -11.08 1.68 9.36
CA PRO A 57 -12.12 1.28 10.29
C PRO A 57 -13.37 0.87 9.52
N TYR A 58 -13.87 -0.33 9.81
CA TYR A 58 -15.24 -0.72 9.48
C TYR A 58 -16.16 0.13 10.35
N THR A 59 -16.46 1.33 9.86
CA THR A 59 -17.15 2.34 10.62
C THR A 59 -18.67 2.15 10.53
N SER A 60 -19.35 2.19 11.67
CA SER A 60 -20.82 2.30 11.70
C SER A 60 -21.30 3.74 11.49
N GLU A 61 -20.39 4.70 11.36
CA GLU A 61 -20.75 6.11 11.18
C GLU A 61 -21.46 6.30 9.83
N SER A 62 -22.51 7.11 9.81
CA SER A 62 -23.29 7.39 8.60
C SER A 62 -22.54 8.30 7.62
N MET A 63 -21.70 9.21 8.13
CA MET A 63 -20.83 10.10 7.34
C MET A 63 -19.67 10.64 8.19
N ILE A 64 -18.63 11.11 7.51
CA ILE A 64 -17.49 11.86 8.04
C ILE A 64 -17.27 13.12 7.16
N PRO A 65 -16.73 14.24 7.67
CA PRO A 65 -16.25 14.44 9.05
C PRO A 65 -17.37 14.48 10.09
N ASN A 66 -17.03 14.20 11.34
CA ASN A 66 -17.88 14.29 12.53
C ASN A 66 -17.03 14.51 13.80
N GLU A 67 -17.62 14.44 14.99
CA GLU A 67 -16.91 14.68 16.27
C GLU A 67 -15.72 13.74 16.51
N LYS A 68 -15.72 12.53 15.92
CA LYS A 68 -14.64 11.54 16.04
C LYS A 68 -13.66 11.58 14.87
N HIS A 69 -14.11 12.03 13.70
CA HIS A 69 -13.34 12.03 12.47
C HIS A 69 -13.25 13.45 11.89
N PRO A 70 -12.11 14.12 11.99
CA PRO A 70 -11.98 15.52 11.58
C PRO A 70 -11.86 15.72 10.05
N SER A 71 -11.86 14.64 9.27
CA SER A 71 -11.79 14.66 7.79
C SER A 71 -12.93 13.81 7.22
N ASP A 72 -13.32 14.12 5.98
CA ASP A 72 -14.17 13.32 5.08
C ASP A 72 -13.47 12.07 4.51
N HIS A 73 -12.18 11.90 4.79
CA HIS A 73 -11.40 10.73 4.41
C HIS A 73 -10.86 9.98 5.65
N TYR A 74 -10.86 8.64 5.57
CA TYR A 74 -10.18 7.77 6.50
C TYR A 74 -8.68 7.71 6.18
N PRO A 75 -7.81 7.69 7.21
CA PRO A 75 -6.37 7.59 6.98
C PRO A 75 -6.00 6.25 6.34
N VAL A 76 -5.11 6.29 5.36
CA VAL A 76 -4.48 5.12 4.76
C VAL A 76 -3.11 4.92 5.40
N GLY A 77 -2.94 3.82 6.14
CA GLY A 77 -1.67 3.46 6.75
C GLY A 77 -1.14 2.14 6.21
N VAL A 78 0.17 2.05 6.03
CA VAL A 78 0.85 0.85 5.53
C VAL A 78 2.23 0.71 6.16
N ILE A 79 2.59 -0.53 6.50
CA ILE A 79 3.92 -0.88 6.98
C ILE A 79 4.65 -1.62 5.87
N PHE A 80 5.84 -1.13 5.54
CA PHE A 80 6.72 -1.72 4.54
C PHE A 80 8.02 -2.21 5.13
N ARG A 81 8.51 -3.33 4.61
CA ARG A 81 9.91 -3.76 4.74
C ARG A 81 10.66 -3.44 3.45
N LEU A 82 11.82 -2.81 3.58
CA LEU A 82 12.72 -2.54 2.47
C LEU A 82 13.72 -3.68 2.29
N TYR A 83 13.83 -4.18 1.06
CA TYR A 83 14.86 -5.12 0.64
C TYR A 83 15.77 -4.45 -0.37
N ARG A 84 17.07 -4.39 -0.07
CA ARG A 84 18.06 -3.82 -1.00
C ARG A 84 18.80 -4.92 -1.75
N SER A 85 19.00 -4.72 -3.04
CA SER A 85 19.82 -5.62 -3.85
C SER A 85 21.28 -5.43 -3.48
N THR A 86 21.98 -6.51 -3.15
CA THR A 86 23.42 -6.50 -2.89
C THR A 86 24.21 -6.47 -4.20
N SER A 87 24.03 -5.43 -5.03
CA SER A 87 24.91 -5.22 -6.17
C SER A 87 26.09 -4.33 -5.78
N HIS A 88 27.05 -4.91 -5.06
CA HIS A 88 28.46 -4.51 -5.12
C HIS A 88 29.24 -5.64 -5.81
N GLY A 89 29.00 -5.80 -7.11
CA GLY A 89 29.82 -6.62 -7.98
C GLY A 89 31.12 -5.87 -8.31
N GLY A 90 32.06 -5.89 -7.37
CA GLY A 90 33.43 -5.44 -7.54
C GLY A 90 34.38 -6.40 -6.84
N GLY A 91 34.92 -7.36 -7.60
CA GLY A 91 36.18 -8.09 -7.37
C GLY A 91 36.41 -8.81 -6.04
N GLY A 92 36.54 -10.14 -6.09
CA GLY A 92 37.25 -10.89 -5.04
C GLY A 92 36.85 -12.35 -4.93
N SER A 93 37.64 -13.24 -5.53
CA SER A 93 37.70 -14.64 -5.14
C SER A 93 38.05 -14.71 -3.65
N VAL A 94 37.12 -15.12 -2.80
CA VAL A 94 37.46 -15.54 -1.44
C VAL A 94 37.81 -17.02 -1.53
N ALA A 95 39.12 -17.30 -1.56
CA ALA A 95 39.61 -18.64 -1.34
C ALA A 95 39.15 -19.09 0.05
N ALA A 96 38.53 -20.27 0.11
CA ALA A 96 38.29 -20.94 1.38
C ALA A 96 39.64 -21.29 2.01
N GLU A 97 40.00 -20.60 3.10
CA GLU A 97 41.12 -21.02 3.94
C GLU A 97 40.58 -21.91 5.06
N LYS A 98 40.97 -23.19 4.94
CA LYS A 98 41.05 -24.32 5.90
C LYS A 98 40.13 -24.36 7.12
#